data_AF-A0A3N5G7N5-F1
#
_entry.id   AF-A0A3N5G7N5-F1
#
_cell.length_a   1.000
_cell.length_b   1.000
_cell.length_c   1.000
_cell.angle_alpha   90.00
_cell.angle_beta   90.00
_cell.angle_gamma   90.00
#
_symmetry.space_group_name_H-M   'P 1'
#
loop_
_entity.id
_entity.type
_entity.pdbx_description
1 polymer ?
#
loop_
_entity_poly.entity_id
_entity_poly.type
_entity_poly.pdbx_seq_one_letter_code
_entity_poly.pdbx_strand_id
1 'polypeptide(L)'
;MLKKKFPLSQKSPAQAMVEFALVLPILLLVIYGLLEVGRLLFIYSSVVSAARQAARYGAAIGLNTNGGVPRYRDCAGMRSAAQRVGFIDKIEDADI
;
A
#
# COMPACT_ATOMS: atom_id res chain seq x y z
N MET A 1 -32.34 21.53 62.18
CA MET A 1 -32.53 21.10 60.78
C MET A 1 -31.17 20.73 60.18
N LEU A 2 -30.98 19.44 59.85
CA LEU A 2 -29.69 18.86 59.42
C LEU A 2 -29.32 19.27 57.99
N LYS A 3 -28.12 19.83 57.79
CA LYS A 3 -27.51 20.04 56.46
C LYS A 3 -26.98 18.70 55.92
N LYS A 4 -27.68 18.09 54.95
CA LYS A 4 -27.15 16.99 54.13
C LYS A 4 -26.09 17.54 53.17
N LYS A 5 -24.83 17.11 53.30
CA LYS A 5 -23.79 17.33 52.28
C LYS A 5 -23.89 16.20 51.24
N PHE A 6 -24.18 16.54 49.99
CA PHE A 6 -24.09 15.61 48.88
C PHE A 6 -22.61 15.34 48.55
N PRO A 7 -22.15 14.08 48.46
CA PRO A 7 -20.79 13.78 48.04
C PRO A 7 -20.64 14.14 46.56
N LEU A 8 -19.76 15.08 46.25
CA LEU A 8 -19.34 15.38 44.88
C LEU A 8 -18.57 14.16 44.38
N SER A 9 -19.16 13.41 43.44
CA SER A 9 -18.55 12.25 42.78
C SER A 9 -17.21 12.66 42.17
N GLN A 10 -16.10 12.23 42.78
CA GLN A 10 -14.78 12.47 42.24
C GLN A 10 -14.58 11.56 41.02
N LYS A 11 -14.53 12.16 39.82
CA LYS A 11 -14.15 11.43 38.60
C LYS A 11 -12.77 10.82 38.81
N SER A 12 -12.73 9.49 38.91
CA SER A 12 -11.49 8.77 39.20
C SER A 12 -10.64 8.73 37.93
N PRO A 13 -9.35 9.10 37.97
CA PRO A 13 -8.46 9.07 36.80
C PRO A 13 -8.34 7.67 36.17
N ALA A 14 -8.59 6.62 36.95
CA ALA A 14 -8.66 5.24 36.47
C ALA A 14 -9.78 5.01 35.43
N GLN A 15 -10.88 5.76 35.48
CA GLN A 15 -11.99 5.61 34.54
C GLN A 15 -11.59 6.00 33.11
N ALA A 16 -10.87 7.11 32.94
CA ALA A 16 -10.41 7.56 31.63
C ALA A 16 -9.41 6.58 30.98
N MET A 17 -8.60 5.90 31.79
CA MET A 17 -7.64 4.88 31.32
C MET A 17 -8.36 3.65 30.75
N VAL A 18 -9.46 3.21 31.40
CA VAL A 18 -10.27 2.07 30.93
C VAL A 18 -11.04 2.43 29.66
N GLU A 19 -11.63 3.62 29.60
CA GLU A 19 -12.33 4.11 28.41
C GLU A 19 -11.39 4.17 27.18
N PHE A 20 -10.15 4.65 27.37
CA PHE A 20 -9.14 4.64 26.30
C PHE A 20 -8.73 3.23 25.89
N ALA A 21 -8.50 2.32 26.84
CA ALA A 21 -8.11 0.95 26.57
C ALA A 21 -9.14 0.18 25.74
N LEU A 22 -10.43 0.51 25.87
CA LEU A 22 -11.51 -0.09 25.09
C LEU A 22 -11.60 0.46 23.65
N VAL A 23 -11.27 1.74 23.44
CA VAL A 23 -11.29 2.37 22.10
C VAL A 23 -10.04 2.01 21.30
N LEU A 24 -8.89 1.88 21.96
CA LEU A 24 -7.61 1.57 21.34
C LEU A 24 -7.63 0.38 20.35
N PRO A 25 -8.17 -0.82 20.68
CA PRO A 25 -8.17 -1.95 19.75
C PRO A 25 -8.98 -1.67 18.48
N ILE A 26 -10.10 -0.97 18.59
CA ILE A 26 -10.93 -0.58 17.43
C ILE A 26 -10.17 0.42 16.56
N LEU A 27 -9.52 1.41 17.20
CA LEU A 27 -8.69 2.38 16.49
C LEU A 27 -7.55 1.70 15.71
N LEU A 28 -6.86 0.75 16.35
CA LEU A 28 -5.78 -0.01 15.71
C LEU A 28 -6.29 -0.86 14.54
N LEU A 29 -7.46 -1.50 14.66
CA LEU A 29 -8.07 -2.24 13.56
C LEU A 29 -8.40 -1.32 12.37
N VAL A 30 -8.93 -0.13 12.62
CA VAL A 30 -9.23 0.84 11.56
C VAL A 30 -7.95 1.30 10.87
N ILE A 31 -6.92 1.65 11.64
CA ILE A 31 -5.61 2.05 11.07
C ILE A 31 -5.03 0.92 10.24
N TYR A 32 -5.01 -0.31 10.77
CA TYR A 32 -4.50 -1.47 10.05
C TYR A 32 -5.28 -1.71 8.74
N GLY A 33 -6.61 -1.62 8.78
CA GLY A 33 -7.45 -1.72 7.60
C GLY A 33 -7.13 -0.66 6.54
N LEU A 34 -6.89 0.59 6.95
CA LEU A 34 -6.48 1.65 6.04
C LEU A 34 -5.10 1.39 5.41
N LEU A 35 -4.16 0.86 6.18
CA LEU A 35 -2.83 0.49 5.68
C LEU A 35 -2.93 -0.63 4.63
N GLU A 36 -3.75 -1.65 4.88
CA GLU A 36 -3.89 -2.77 3.94
C GLU A 36 -4.59 -2.34 2.64
N VAL A 37 -5.64 -1.52 2.74
CA VAL A 37 -6.29 -0.94 1.55
C VAL A 37 -5.33 -0.05 0.77
N GLY A 38 -4.55 0.79 1.46
CA GLY A 38 -3.52 1.62 0.84
C GLY A 38 -2.47 0.78 0.10
N ARG A 39 -2.03 -0.32 0.71
CA ARG A 39 -1.10 -1.28 0.10
C ARG A 39 -1.68 -1.94 -1.14
N LEU A 40 -2.93 -2.39 -1.10
CA LEU A 40 -3.62 -2.98 -2.25
C LEU A 40 -3.72 -2.00 -3.43
N LEU A 41 -4.10 -0.75 -3.17
CA LEU A 41 -4.17 0.29 -4.21
C LEU A 41 -2.79 0.59 -4.81
N PHE A 42 -1.75 0.59 -3.98
CA PHE A 42 -0.38 0.79 -4.44
C PHE A 42 0.08 -0.35 -5.36
N ILE A 43 -0.12 -1.61 -4.97
CA ILE A 43 0.18 -2.80 -5.79
C ILE A 43 -0.56 -2.75 -7.12
N TYR A 44 -1.86 -2.43 -7.09
CA TYR A 44 -2.64 -2.34 -8.32
C TYR A 44 -2.07 -1.29 -9.29
N SER A 45 -1.75 -0.10 -8.77
CA SER A 45 -1.17 0.99 -9.57
C SER A 45 0.20 0.62 -10.15
N SER A 46 1.05 -0.05 -9.36
CA SER A 46 2.38 -0.47 -9.80
C SER A 46 2.31 -1.49 -10.94
N VAL A 47 1.45 -2.52 -10.80
CA VAL A 47 1.25 -3.57 -11.81
C VAL A 47 0.71 -2.97 -13.12
N VAL A 48 -0.32 -2.12 -13.04
CA VAL A 48 -0.89 -1.46 -14.24
C VAL A 48 0.16 -0.60 -14.93
N SER A 49 0.98 0.11 -14.17
CA SER A 49 2.06 0.94 -14.71
C SER A 49 3.14 0.08 -15.38
N ALA A 50 3.49 -1.06 -14.78
CA ALA A 50 4.48 -2.00 -15.31
C ALA A 50 4.03 -2.60 -16.65
N ALA A 51 2.80 -3.08 -16.72
CA ALA A 51 2.20 -3.60 -17.94
C ALA A 51 2.20 -2.55 -19.06
N ARG A 52 1.86 -1.29 -18.75
CA ARG A 52 1.87 -0.19 -19.71
C ARG A 52 3.28 0.13 -20.21
N GLN A 53 4.30 0.10 -19.36
CA GLN A 53 5.69 0.33 -19.79
C GLN A 53 6.21 -0.79 -20.67
N ALA A 54 5.93 -2.05 -20.33
CA ALA A 54 6.26 -3.20 -21.16
C ALA A 54 5.58 -3.12 -22.54
N ALA A 55 4.27 -2.85 -22.56
CA ALA A 55 3.51 -2.71 -23.80
C ALA A 55 4.03 -1.55 -24.68
N ARG A 56 4.36 -0.40 -24.08
CA ARG A 56 4.97 0.73 -24.80
C ARG A 56 6.31 0.36 -25.42
N TYR A 57 7.13 -0.42 -24.72
CA TYR A 57 8.40 -0.91 -25.25
C TYR A 57 8.19 -1.84 -26.45
N GLY A 58 7.29 -2.83 -26.31
CA GLY A 58 7.03 -3.83 -27.36
C GLY A 58 6.32 -3.28 -28.58
N ALA A 59 5.44 -2.29 -28.41
CA ALA A 59 4.74 -1.62 -29.50
C ALA A 59 5.62 -0.61 -30.26
N ALA A 60 6.81 -0.28 -29.75
CA ALA A 60 7.73 0.62 -30.44
C ALA A 60 8.27 -0.01 -31.72
N ILE A 61 8.33 0.79 -32.79
CA ILE A 61 8.92 0.36 -34.05
C ILE A 61 10.45 0.37 -33.96
N GLY A 62 11.09 -0.57 -34.66
CA GLY A 62 12.54 -0.67 -34.76
C GLY A 62 13.13 -1.85 -33.99
N LEU A 63 14.46 -1.82 -33.87
CA LEU A 63 15.26 -2.91 -33.31
C LEU A 63 15.78 -2.52 -31.91
N ASN A 64 16.11 -3.53 -31.10
CA ASN A 64 16.85 -3.31 -29.86
C ASN A 64 18.35 -3.05 -30.17
N THR A 65 19.05 -2.40 -29.22
CA THR A 65 20.46 -2.03 -29.35
C THR A 65 21.45 -3.18 -29.11
N ASN A 66 20.98 -4.29 -28.57
CA ASN A 66 21.78 -5.40 -28.04
C ASN A 66 21.70 -6.67 -28.90
N GLY A 67 21.42 -6.54 -30.19
CA GLY A 67 21.32 -7.70 -31.09
C GLY A 67 20.43 -7.52 -32.32
N GLY A 68 19.88 -6.32 -32.55
CA GLY A 68 19.10 -6.05 -33.75
C GLY A 68 17.78 -6.81 -33.83
N VAL A 69 17.28 -7.31 -32.69
CA VAL A 69 15.98 -7.99 -32.62
C VAL A 69 14.85 -6.97 -32.66
N PRO A 70 13.76 -7.24 -33.40
CA PRO A 70 12.58 -6.38 -33.36
C PRO A 70 12.04 -6.27 -31.93
N ARG A 71 11.68 -5.06 -31.50
CA ARG A 71 11.22 -4.77 -30.12
C ARG A 71 10.04 -5.63 -29.66
N TYR A 72 9.14 -5.99 -30.59
CA TYR A 72 8.01 -6.87 -30.30
C TYR A 72 8.40 -8.33 -29.96
N ARG A 73 9.64 -8.75 -30.24
CA ARG A 73 10.20 -10.07 -29.87
C ARG A 73 11.24 -9.99 -28.74
N ASP A 74 11.52 -8.79 -28.23
CA ASP A 74 12.53 -8.58 -27.19
C ASP A 74 11.91 -8.69 -25.79
N CYS A 75 11.72 -9.93 -25.33
CA CYS A 75 11.16 -10.22 -24.01
C CYS A 75 12.01 -9.64 -22.88
N ALA A 76 13.34 -9.65 -23.01
CA ALA A 76 14.26 -9.10 -22.01
C ALA A 76 14.13 -7.57 -21.91
N GLY A 77 14.00 -6.89 -23.05
CA GLY A 77 13.74 -5.45 -23.12
C GLY A 77 12.39 -5.07 -22.49
N MET A 78 11.33 -5.81 -22.81
CA MET A 78 9.99 -5.62 -22.21
C MET A 78 10.01 -5.85 -20.68
N ARG A 79 10.67 -6.90 -20.21
CA ARG A 79 10.84 -7.19 -18.77
C ARG A 79 11.60 -6.07 -18.05
N SER A 80 12.71 -5.61 -18.62
CA SER A 80 13.46 -4.49 -18.04
C SER A 80 12.62 -3.21 -17.95
N ALA A 81 11.71 -2.99 -18.91
CA ALA A 81 10.80 -1.85 -18.90
C ALA A 81 9.72 -1.96 -17.83
N ALA A 82 9.21 -3.17 -17.58
CA ALA A 82 8.28 -3.45 -16.49
C ALA A 82 8.94 -3.26 -15.11
N GLN A 83 10.17 -3.74 -14.92
CA GLN A 83 10.84 -3.72 -13.62
C GLN A 83 11.23 -2.30 -13.15
N ARG A 84 11.38 -1.35 -14.07
CA ARG A 84 11.78 0.04 -13.73
C ARG A 84 10.72 0.85 -12.97
N VAL A 85 9.47 0.40 -12.93
CA VAL A 85 8.39 1.15 -12.24
C VAL A 85 8.14 0.72 -10.80
N GLY A 86 8.66 -0.43 -10.36
CA GLY A 86 8.50 -0.92 -8.98
C GLY A 86 9.65 -0.49 -8.07
N PHE A 87 9.43 0.49 -7.20
CA PHE A 87 10.41 0.87 -6.15
C PHE A 87 10.18 0.14 -4.83
N ILE A 88 8.91 -0.05 -4.41
CA ILE A 88 8.55 -0.68 -3.12
C ILE A 88 8.25 -2.17 -3.28
N ASP A 89 7.38 -2.54 -4.23
CA ASP A 89 7.25 -3.94 -4.68
C ASP A 89 8.14 -4.11 -5.91
N LYS A 90 9.28 -4.76 -5.72
CA LYS A 90 10.11 -5.19 -6.83
C LYS A 90 9.33 -6.27 -7.57
N ILE A 91 8.92 -5.98 -8.80
CA ILE A 91 8.33 -6.97 -9.70
C ILE A 91 9.43 -7.98 -10.02
N GLU A 92 9.34 -9.20 -9.47
CA GLU A 92 10.31 -10.26 -9.70
C GLU A 92 9.96 -11.04 -10.97
N ASP A 93 10.93 -11.75 -11.52
CA ASP A 93 10.72 -12.57 -12.73
C ASP A 93 9.65 -13.67 -12.53
N ALA A 94 9.30 -14.00 -11.29
CA ALA A 94 8.22 -14.93 -10.97
C ALA A 94 6.81 -14.35 -11.20
N ASP A 95 6.67 -13.03 -11.28
CA ASP A 95 5.39 -12.33 -11.41
C ASP A 95 5.02 -12.00 -12.87
N ILE A 96 5.88 -12.34 -13.85
CA ILE A 96 5.82 -11.86 -15.26
C ILE A 96 5.81 -12.99 -16.28
#